data_AF-A0A7S1SR21-F1
#
_entry.id   AF-A0A7S1SR21-F1
#
_cell.length_a   1.000
_cell.length_b   1.000
_cell.length_c   1.000
_cell.angle_alpha   90.00
_cell.angle_beta   90.00
_cell.angle_gamma   90.00
#
_symmetry.space_group_name_H-M   'P 1'
#
loop_
_entity.id
_entity.type
_entity.pdbx_description
1 polymer ?
#
loop_
_entity_poly.entity_id
_entity_poly.type
_entity_poly.pdbx_seq_one_letter_code
_entity_poly.pdbx_strand_id
1 'polypeptide(L)'
;AVHTRYSLHEPPGQQGVGTGMQCNGARVRINPDILTRPILSALLQVVWGVQKTDVEVDGETESERRSYLWSVGHDIFSPLSQVEGLSFADRDIALRNVLIPRLLGVRKYLLDLFHGLGKLQRGGGALLEAIPRDRRTQFVQRTNYLISRYTMALRMLSMGHYNATHYLTMSMMVHDTAGLMQEVSRAEQQVRSSLHCFEEAGGGWWGRA
;
A
#
# COMPACT_ATOMS: atom_id res chain seq x y z
N ALA A 1 -19.90 30.46 40.73
CA ALA A 1 -20.02 31.02 39.37
C ALA A 1 -18.95 32.09 39.20
N VAL A 2 -17.88 31.81 38.46
CA VAL A 2 -16.81 32.79 38.21
C VAL A 2 -17.20 33.55 36.95
N HIS A 3 -17.67 34.79 37.10
CA HIS A 3 -17.89 35.71 35.98
C HIS A 3 -16.54 36.30 35.55
N THR A 4 -15.85 35.64 34.63
CA THR A 4 -14.75 36.25 33.90
C THR A 4 -15.33 37.20 32.84
N ARG A 5 -15.32 38.50 33.18
CA ARG A 5 -15.71 39.58 32.28
C ARG A 5 -14.51 39.90 31.39
N TYR A 6 -14.48 39.35 30.17
CA TYR A 6 -13.49 39.73 29.17
C TYR A 6 -13.88 41.08 28.56
N SER A 7 -13.15 42.16 28.89
CA SER A 7 -13.23 43.41 28.14
C SER A 7 -12.65 43.20 26.75
N LEU A 8 -13.48 43.33 25.72
CA LEU A 8 -13.06 43.43 24.33
C LEU A 8 -12.44 44.81 24.09
N HIS A 9 -11.18 44.98 24.43
CA HIS A 9 -10.38 46.07 23.88
C HIS A 9 -9.75 45.55 22.58
N GLU A 10 -10.33 45.90 21.44
CA GLU A 10 -9.76 45.58 20.12
C GLU A 10 -8.51 46.44 19.87
N PRO A 11 -7.34 45.85 19.60
CA PRO A 11 -6.24 46.60 19.00
C PRO A 11 -6.62 46.96 17.54
N PRO A 12 -6.32 48.18 17.07
CA PRO A 12 -6.66 48.59 15.72
C PRO A 12 -5.82 47.81 14.70
N GLY A 13 -6.46 46.94 13.91
CA GLY A 13 -5.84 46.32 12.72
C GLY A 13 -6.18 44.85 12.44
N GLN A 14 -6.81 44.10 13.35
CA GLN A 14 -7.12 42.68 13.12
C GLN A 14 -8.53 42.49 12.54
N GLN A 15 -8.62 42.08 11.27
CA GLN A 15 -9.88 41.70 10.63
C GLN A 15 -10.29 40.29 11.08
N GLY A 16 -11.14 40.21 12.11
CA GLY A 16 -11.74 38.94 12.54
C GLY A 16 -12.75 38.39 11.53
N VAL A 17 -12.86 37.06 11.44
CA VAL A 17 -13.82 36.39 10.56
C VAL A 17 -15.24 36.58 11.10
N GLY A 18 -16.13 37.15 10.30
CA GLY A 18 -17.52 37.38 10.68
C GLY A 18 -18.35 36.09 10.61
N THR A 19 -19.08 35.77 11.67
CA THR A 19 -20.00 34.62 11.69
C THR A 19 -21.43 35.02 11.38
N GLY A 20 -22.28 34.04 11.06
CA GLY A 20 -23.74 34.21 10.96
C GLY A 20 -24.44 34.39 12.30
N MET A 21 -23.71 34.31 13.42
CA MET A 21 -24.27 34.44 14.77
C MET A 21 -24.28 35.91 15.22
N GLN A 22 -25.31 36.27 15.99
CA GLN A 22 -25.45 37.59 16.58
C GLN A 22 -25.50 37.49 18.10
N CYS A 23 -24.77 38.37 18.77
CA CYS A 23 -24.85 38.59 20.21
C CYS A 23 -25.32 40.03 20.41
N ASN A 24 -26.50 40.23 21.03
CA ASN A 24 -27.10 41.55 21.24
C ASN A 24 -27.18 42.41 19.96
N GLY A 25 -27.54 41.81 18.82
CA GLY A 25 -27.65 42.51 17.53
C GLY A 25 -26.32 42.85 16.85
N ALA A 26 -25.18 42.55 17.48
CA ALA A 26 -23.86 42.65 16.86
C ALA A 26 -23.43 41.30 16.30
N ARG A 27 -22.88 41.27 15.08
CA ARG A 27 -22.30 40.05 14.50
C ARG A 27 -21.07 39.64 15.30
N VAL A 28 -21.03 38.38 15.73
CA VAL A 28 -19.87 37.83 16.42
C VAL A 28 -18.72 37.69 15.43
N ARG A 29 -17.60 38.33 15.75
CA ARG A 29 -16.32 38.23 15.03
C ARG A 29 -15.35 37.39 15.85
N ILE A 30 -14.61 36.52 15.16
CA ILE A 30 -13.64 35.64 15.79
C ILE A 30 -12.24 36.13 15.45
N ASN A 31 -11.43 36.40 16.47
CA ASN A 31 -10.02 36.72 16.31
C ASN A 31 -9.20 35.42 16.16
N PRO A 32 -8.57 35.15 15.00
CA PRO A 32 -7.74 33.96 14.78
C PRO A 32 -6.53 33.89 15.72
N ASP A 33 -6.04 35.02 16.23
CA ASP A 33 -4.80 35.07 17.01
C ASP A 33 -4.99 34.65 18.48
N ILE A 34 -6.24 34.52 18.95
CA ILE A 34 -6.60 34.13 20.33
C ILE A 34 -7.29 32.75 20.36
N LEU A 35 -7.46 32.11 19.19
CA LEU A 35 -8.15 30.83 19.07
C LEU A 35 -7.28 29.69 19.63
N THR A 36 -7.60 29.29 20.85
CA THR A 36 -7.07 28.03 21.41
C THR A 36 -7.73 26.83 20.75
N ARG A 37 -7.03 25.69 20.70
CA ARG A 37 -7.54 24.43 20.12
C ARG A 37 -8.93 24.02 20.64
N PRO A 38 -9.24 24.13 21.95
CA PRO A 38 -10.58 23.83 22.47
C PRO A 38 -11.67 24.80 21.97
N ILE A 39 -11.34 26.07 21.74
CA ILE A 39 -12.30 27.05 21.18
C ILE A 39 -12.54 26.72 19.71
N LEU A 40 -11.48 26.43 18.95
CA LEU A 40 -11.58 26.06 17.55
C LEU A 40 -12.40 24.76 17.36
N SER A 41 -12.21 23.76 18.22
CA SER A 41 -12.96 22.52 18.16
C SER A 41 -14.43 22.68 18.54
N ALA A 42 -14.74 23.51 19.54
CA ALA A 42 -16.12 23.85 19.89
C ALA A 42 -16.80 24.63 18.75
N LEU A 43 -16.09 25.57 18.12
CA LEU A 43 -16.57 26.33 16.99
C LEU A 43 -16.86 25.41 15.79
N LEU A 44 -15.95 24.48 15.47
CA LEU A 44 -16.13 23.52 14.37
C LEU A 44 -17.33 22.60 14.58
N GLN A 45 -17.57 22.16 15.81
CA GLN A 45 -18.77 21.38 16.16
C GLN A 45 -20.05 22.21 16.05
N VAL A 46 -20.08 23.41 16.63
CA VAL A 46 -21.34 24.19 16.76
C VAL A 46 -21.70 24.91 15.47
N VAL A 47 -20.72 25.52 14.79
CA VAL A 47 -20.97 26.36 13.61
C VAL A 47 -21.04 25.54 12.33
N TRP A 48 -20.17 24.53 12.21
CA TRP A 48 -20.04 23.72 10.99
C TRP A 48 -20.49 22.27 11.15
N GLY A 49 -20.91 21.85 12.34
CA GLY A 49 -21.35 20.47 12.56
C GLY A 49 -20.25 19.42 12.37
N VAL A 50 -18.97 19.81 12.47
CA VAL A 50 -17.86 18.87 12.30
C VAL A 50 -17.82 17.93 13.49
N GLN A 51 -17.93 16.63 13.23
CA GLN A 51 -17.86 15.60 14.25
C GLN A 51 -16.45 15.50 14.85
N LYS A 52 -16.38 15.17 16.14
CA LYS A 52 -15.11 14.92 16.82
C LYS A 52 -14.42 13.70 16.21
N THR A 53 -13.15 13.84 15.85
CA THR A 53 -12.32 12.77 15.25
C THR A 53 -11.96 11.65 16.24
N ASP A 54 -12.04 11.91 17.54
CA ASP A 54 -11.78 10.91 18.59
C ASP A 54 -13.03 10.09 18.98
N VAL A 55 -14.19 10.34 18.36
CA VAL A 55 -15.46 9.65 18.65
C VAL A 55 -15.93 8.88 17.41
N GLU A 56 -16.04 7.57 17.57
CA GLU A 56 -16.61 6.66 16.59
C GLU A 56 -17.94 6.11 17.15
N VAL A 57 -18.95 5.95 16.30
CA VAL A 57 -20.23 5.33 16.69
C VAL A 57 -20.18 3.86 16.30
N ASP A 58 -20.42 2.97 17.25
CA ASP A 58 -20.56 1.55 16.98
C ASP A 58 -21.88 1.28 16.28
N GLY A 59 -21.83 0.70 15.08
CA GLY A 59 -23.00 0.40 14.27
C GLY A 59 -23.90 -0.71 14.83
N GLU A 60 -23.38 -1.56 15.72
CA GLU A 60 -24.17 -2.66 16.32
C GLU A 60 -24.87 -2.23 17.61
N THR A 61 -24.22 -1.42 18.44
CA THR A 61 -24.74 -1.02 19.75
C THR A 61 -25.25 0.42 19.79
N GLU A 62 -25.11 1.17 18.70
CA GLU A 62 -25.37 2.62 18.61
C GLU A 62 -24.66 3.43 19.70
N SER A 63 -23.63 2.86 20.33
CA SER A 63 -22.91 3.48 21.43
C SER A 63 -21.72 4.28 20.91
N GLU A 64 -21.46 5.44 21.54
CA GLU A 64 -20.26 6.21 21.27
C GLU A 64 -19.04 5.54 21.89
N ARG A 65 -18.04 5.27 21.07
CA ARG A 65 -16.74 4.76 21.48
C ARG A 65 -15.66 5.79 21.18
N ARG A 66 -14.76 6.01 22.14
CA ARG A 66 -13.58 6.84 21.92
C ARG A 66 -12.45 6.06 21.27
N SER A 67 -11.93 6.58 20.17
CA SER A 67 -10.84 6.01 19.38
C SER A 67 -9.71 7.03 19.30
N TYR A 68 -8.57 6.71 19.91
CA TYR A 68 -7.38 7.56 19.87
C TYR A 68 -6.40 7.16 18.76
N LEU A 69 -6.87 6.39 17.78
CA LEU A 69 -5.99 5.84 16.75
C LEU A 69 -5.38 6.94 15.86
N TRP A 70 -6.13 8.02 15.63
CA TRP A 70 -5.79 9.17 14.77
C TRP A 70 -5.52 10.46 15.54
N SER A 71 -5.42 10.34 16.85
CA SER A 71 -5.51 11.45 17.81
C SER A 71 -4.22 12.27 18.00
N VAL A 72 -3.19 12.02 17.20
CA VAL A 72 -1.85 12.59 17.36
C VAL A 72 -1.56 13.53 16.19
N GLY A 73 -0.74 14.56 16.39
CA GLY A 73 -0.29 15.43 15.30
C GLY A 73 -1.29 16.52 14.91
N HIS A 74 -1.46 17.53 15.78
CA HIS A 74 -2.28 18.72 15.53
C HIS A 74 -3.79 18.48 15.28
N ASP A 75 -4.31 17.29 15.61
CA ASP A 75 -5.75 17.06 15.69
C ASP A 75 -6.41 18.06 16.66
N ILE A 76 -7.33 18.85 16.12
CA ILE A 76 -8.08 19.88 16.83
C ILE A 76 -9.05 19.32 17.87
N PHE A 77 -9.55 18.10 17.70
CA PHE A 77 -10.53 17.49 18.63
C PHE A 77 -9.85 16.61 19.67
N SER A 78 -8.74 15.95 19.33
CA SER A 78 -8.15 14.97 20.22
C SER A 78 -7.34 15.58 21.37
N PRO A 79 -7.39 15.02 22.60
CA PRO A 79 -6.53 15.43 23.71
C PRO A 79 -5.03 15.18 23.46
N LEU A 80 -4.65 14.21 22.62
CA LEU A 80 -3.26 13.80 22.42
C LEU A 80 -2.50 14.63 21.37
N SER A 81 -3.10 15.67 20.80
CA SER A 81 -2.49 16.35 19.65
C SER A 81 -1.35 17.31 19.96
N GLN A 82 -1.03 17.51 21.25
CA GLN A 82 0.24 18.16 21.66
C GLN A 82 1.45 17.24 21.48
N VAL A 83 1.23 15.94 21.28
CA VAL A 83 2.30 15.01 20.98
C VAL A 83 2.71 15.23 19.53
N GLU A 84 3.93 15.74 19.34
CA GLU A 84 4.55 15.89 18.03
C GLU A 84 4.93 14.51 17.47
N GLY A 85 4.34 14.13 16.34
CA GLY A 85 4.65 12.89 15.65
C GLY A 85 3.49 12.35 14.81
N LEU A 86 3.78 11.33 14.01
CA LEU A 86 2.75 10.57 13.31
C LEU A 86 2.03 9.63 14.28
N SER A 87 0.72 9.48 14.13
CA SER A 87 -0.06 8.49 14.87
C SER A 87 0.40 7.07 14.54
N PHE A 88 0.02 6.08 15.37
CA PHE A 88 0.32 4.68 15.05
C PHE A 88 -0.26 4.28 13.69
N ALA A 89 -1.52 4.64 13.42
CA ALA A 89 -2.16 4.32 12.14
C ALA A 89 -1.46 4.97 10.95
N ASP A 90 -1.04 6.24 11.07
CA ASP A 90 -0.29 6.90 9.99
C ASP A 90 1.03 6.20 9.69
N ARG A 91 1.78 5.82 10.73
CA ARG A 91 3.05 5.09 10.56
C ARG A 91 2.83 3.71 9.95
N ASP A 92 1.83 3.00 10.46
CA ASP A 92 1.46 1.66 10.00
C ASP A 92 1.08 1.68 8.51
N ILE A 93 0.19 2.60 8.12
CA ILE A 93 -0.25 2.77 6.73
C ILE A 93 0.90 3.20 5.84
N ALA A 94 1.72 4.17 6.26
CA ALA A 94 2.87 4.61 5.48
C ALA A 94 3.83 3.45 5.17
N LEU A 95 4.14 2.61 6.16
CA LEU A 95 5.04 1.46 5.99
C LEU A 95 4.40 0.37 5.11
N ARG A 96 3.11 0.07 5.31
CA ARG A 96 2.37 -0.89 4.47
C ARG A 96 2.28 -0.45 3.01
N ASN A 97 2.04 0.84 2.77
CA ASN A 97 1.94 1.41 1.42
C ASN A 97 3.27 1.29 0.64
N VAL A 98 4.40 1.18 1.33
CA VAL A 98 5.70 0.92 0.69
C VAL A 98 5.93 -0.57 0.46
N LEU A 99 5.56 -1.43 1.41
CA LEU A 99 5.88 -2.87 1.38
C LEU A 99 4.90 -3.69 0.53
N ILE A 100 3.60 -3.39 0.58
CA ILE A 100 2.56 -4.13 -0.15
C ILE A 100 2.81 -4.11 -1.66
N PRO A 101 3.08 -2.96 -2.32
CA PRO A 101 3.34 -2.95 -3.75
C PRO A 101 4.55 -3.79 -4.15
N ARG A 102 5.59 -3.84 -3.31
CA ARG A 102 6.79 -4.65 -3.57
C ARG A 102 6.48 -6.15 -3.50
N LEU A 103 5.72 -6.56 -2.48
CA LEU A 103 5.24 -7.95 -2.37
C LEU A 103 4.31 -8.32 -3.54
N LEU A 104 3.42 -7.41 -3.94
CA LEU A 104 2.59 -7.62 -5.13
C LEU A 104 3.44 -7.76 -6.41
N GLY A 105 4.55 -7.04 -6.52
CA GLY A 105 5.53 -7.23 -7.58
C GLY A 105 6.11 -8.65 -7.63
N VAL A 106 6.50 -9.20 -6.48
CA VAL A 106 6.98 -10.60 -6.37
C VAL A 106 5.87 -11.59 -6.73
N ARG A 107 4.64 -11.38 -6.24
CA ARG A 107 3.49 -12.21 -6.59
C ARG A 107 3.22 -12.20 -8.10
N LYS A 108 3.25 -11.02 -8.72
CA LYS A 108 3.07 -10.86 -10.16
C LYS A 108 4.14 -11.64 -10.93
N TYR A 109 5.40 -11.52 -10.53
CA TYR A 109 6.49 -12.30 -11.13
C TYR A 109 6.24 -13.81 -11.06
N LEU A 110 5.84 -14.34 -9.89
CA LEU A 110 5.51 -15.76 -9.74
C LEU A 110 4.35 -16.19 -10.63
N LEU A 111 3.30 -15.37 -10.74
CA LEU A 111 2.17 -15.65 -11.62
C LEU A 111 2.57 -15.65 -13.09
N ASP A 112 3.38 -14.68 -13.52
CA ASP A 112 3.90 -14.59 -14.88
C ASP A 112 4.78 -15.81 -15.20
N LEU A 113 5.62 -16.24 -14.25
CA LEU A 113 6.44 -17.46 -14.35
C LEU A 113 5.58 -18.71 -14.56
N PHE A 114 4.57 -18.93 -13.71
CA PHE A 114 3.70 -20.10 -13.82
C PHE A 114 2.83 -20.06 -15.07
N HIS A 115 2.37 -18.88 -15.46
CA HIS A 115 1.61 -18.72 -16.68
C HIS A 115 2.47 -19.03 -17.92
N GLY A 116 3.72 -18.56 -17.94
CA GLY A 116 4.70 -18.90 -18.98
C GLY A 116 4.95 -20.40 -19.07
N LEU A 117 5.24 -21.05 -17.94
CA LEU A 117 5.42 -22.51 -17.86
C LEU A 117 4.17 -23.27 -18.33
N GLY A 118 2.97 -22.84 -17.90
CA GLY A 118 1.70 -23.49 -18.25
C GLY A 118 1.29 -23.32 -19.73
N LYS A 119 1.67 -22.21 -20.38
CA LYS A 119 1.53 -22.05 -21.84
C LYS A 119 2.43 -23.02 -22.59
N LEU A 120 3.68 -23.16 -22.15
CA LEU A 120 4.67 -24.02 -22.79
C LEU A 120 4.36 -25.51 -22.57
N GLN A 121 3.71 -25.85 -21.45
CA GLN A 121 3.22 -27.19 -21.20
C GLN A 121 2.09 -27.61 -22.15
N ARG A 122 1.16 -26.69 -22.45
CA ARG A 122 0.11 -26.91 -23.47
C ARG A 122 0.64 -26.97 -24.90
N GLY A 123 1.81 -26.38 -25.15
CA GLY A 123 2.55 -26.44 -26.42
C GLY A 123 3.57 -27.57 -26.53
N GLY A 124 3.58 -28.56 -25.61
CA GLY A 124 4.46 -29.73 -25.69
C GLY A 124 5.56 -29.81 -24.60
N GLY A 125 5.51 -29.01 -23.54
CA GLY A 125 6.44 -29.13 -22.41
C GLY A 125 7.84 -28.52 -22.62
N ALA A 126 8.07 -27.89 -23.77
CA ALA A 126 9.40 -27.51 -24.26
C ALA A 126 10.26 -26.69 -23.28
N LEU A 127 9.68 -25.81 -22.46
CA LEU A 127 10.48 -24.96 -21.54
C LEU A 127 11.04 -25.72 -20.34
N LEU A 128 10.22 -26.54 -19.69
CA LEU A 128 10.71 -27.36 -18.57
C LEU A 128 11.65 -28.44 -19.07
N GLU A 129 11.45 -28.91 -20.31
CA GLU A 129 12.35 -29.82 -20.99
C GLU A 129 13.68 -29.18 -21.38
N ALA A 130 13.66 -27.92 -21.82
CA ALA A 130 14.84 -27.11 -22.12
C ALA A 130 15.69 -26.81 -20.88
N ILE A 131 15.10 -26.75 -19.68
CA ILE A 131 15.90 -26.69 -18.46
C ILE A 131 16.62 -28.05 -18.29
N PRO A 132 17.98 -28.07 -18.21
CA PRO A 132 18.74 -29.29 -18.00
C PRO A 132 18.26 -30.07 -16.77
N ARG A 133 18.25 -31.41 -16.84
CA ARG A 133 17.69 -32.26 -15.75
C ARG A 133 18.36 -32.02 -14.40
N ASP A 134 19.67 -31.79 -14.39
CA ASP A 134 20.47 -31.44 -13.22
C ASP A 134 20.02 -30.11 -12.58
N ARG A 135 19.52 -29.17 -13.38
CA ARG A 135 19.06 -27.85 -12.94
C ARG A 135 17.58 -27.75 -12.63
N ARG A 136 16.74 -28.65 -13.16
CA ARG A 136 15.29 -28.66 -12.88
C ARG A 136 15.01 -28.76 -11.39
N THR A 137 15.74 -29.61 -10.67
CA THR A 137 15.58 -29.75 -9.22
C THR A 137 15.89 -28.43 -8.50
N GLN A 138 16.98 -27.75 -8.89
CA GLN A 138 17.35 -26.46 -8.33
C GLN A 138 16.33 -25.37 -8.66
N PHE A 139 15.79 -25.36 -9.88
CA PHE A 139 14.74 -24.44 -10.30
C PHE A 139 13.47 -24.61 -9.46
N VAL A 140 13.01 -25.85 -9.28
CA VAL A 140 11.84 -26.16 -8.44
C VAL A 140 12.09 -25.79 -6.97
N GLN A 141 13.26 -26.13 -6.43
CA GLN A 141 13.65 -25.78 -5.07
C GLN A 141 13.67 -24.25 -4.86
N ARG A 142 14.26 -23.49 -5.78
CA ARG A 142 14.29 -22.02 -5.72
C ARG A 142 12.89 -21.42 -5.82
N THR A 143 12.05 -21.97 -6.68
CA THR A 143 10.65 -21.52 -6.81
C THR A 143 9.87 -21.77 -5.52
N ASN A 144 9.98 -22.97 -4.94
CA ASN A 144 9.34 -23.31 -3.66
C ASN A 144 9.88 -22.46 -2.50
N TYR A 145 11.19 -22.20 -2.47
CA TYR A 145 11.81 -21.33 -1.49
C TYR A 145 11.27 -19.90 -1.58
N LEU A 146 11.14 -19.35 -2.79
CA LEU A 146 10.56 -18.03 -3.02
C LEU A 146 9.09 -17.95 -2.53
N ILE A 147 8.26 -18.95 -2.81
CA ILE A 147 6.86 -19.02 -2.33
C ILE A 147 6.82 -19.05 -0.79
N SER A 148 7.67 -19.86 -0.17
CA SER A 148 7.77 -19.96 1.29
C SER A 148 8.18 -18.62 1.91
N ARG A 149 9.20 -17.96 1.37
CA ARG A 149 9.64 -16.63 1.82
C ARG A 149 8.60 -15.55 1.62
N TYR A 150 7.88 -15.57 0.49
CA TYR A 150 6.77 -14.65 0.24
C TYR A 150 5.68 -14.80 1.32
N THR A 151 5.31 -16.05 1.64
CA THR A 151 4.33 -16.34 2.69
C THR A 151 4.82 -15.89 4.06
N MET A 152 6.11 -16.10 4.37
CA MET A 152 6.73 -15.61 5.60
C MET A 152 6.72 -14.08 5.68
N ALA A 153 7.03 -13.39 4.59
CA ALA A 153 7.01 -11.93 4.53
C ALA A 153 5.60 -11.37 4.78
N LEU A 154 4.55 -12.01 4.23
CA LEU A 154 3.16 -11.64 4.52
C LEU A 154 2.81 -11.81 6.00
N ARG A 155 3.25 -12.90 6.64
CA ARG A 155 3.03 -13.12 8.08
C ARG A 155 3.76 -12.07 8.93
N MET A 156 4.99 -11.74 8.57
CA MET A 156 5.75 -10.68 9.26
C MET A 156 5.08 -9.32 9.10
N LEU A 157 4.53 -9.01 7.92
CA LEU A 157 3.79 -7.79 7.67
C LEU A 157 2.50 -7.72 8.51
N SER A 158 1.76 -8.83 8.63
CA SER A 158 0.55 -8.86 9.46
C SER A 158 0.84 -8.65 10.95
N MET A 159 2.02 -9.07 11.43
CA MET A 159 2.46 -8.86 12.81
C MET A 159 3.12 -7.48 13.04
N GLY A 160 3.22 -6.62 12.02
CA GLY A 160 3.85 -5.30 12.15
C GLY A 160 5.39 -5.33 12.17
N HIS A 161 6.02 -6.45 11.80
CA HIS A 161 7.48 -6.55 11.71
C HIS A 161 8.00 -5.96 10.38
N TYR A 162 7.94 -4.64 10.27
CA TYR A 162 8.24 -3.89 9.04
C TYR A 162 9.68 -4.05 8.54
N ASN A 163 10.67 -3.98 9.44
CA ASN A 163 12.09 -4.11 9.06
C ASN A 163 12.41 -5.51 8.53
N ALA A 164 11.91 -6.56 9.20
CA ALA A 164 12.08 -7.94 8.76
C ALA A 164 11.39 -8.17 7.40
N THR A 165 10.17 -7.67 7.25
CA THR A 165 9.42 -7.74 5.98
C THR A 165 10.18 -7.03 4.86
N HIS A 166 10.71 -5.84 5.12
CA HIS A 166 11.51 -5.07 4.17
C HIS A 166 12.74 -5.86 3.72
N TYR A 167 13.52 -6.38 4.66
CA TYR A 167 14.70 -7.18 4.38
C TYR A 167 14.39 -8.42 3.54
N LEU A 168 13.37 -9.19 3.93
CA LEU A 168 12.91 -10.36 3.17
C LEU A 168 12.48 -9.97 1.76
N THR A 169 11.70 -8.90 1.62
CA THR A 169 11.20 -8.43 0.31
C THR A 169 12.34 -8.00 -0.60
N MET A 170 13.30 -7.23 -0.09
CA MET A 170 14.47 -6.80 -0.86
C MET A 170 15.33 -7.98 -1.29
N SER A 171 15.60 -8.91 -0.37
CA SER A 171 16.36 -10.12 -0.66
C SER A 171 15.69 -10.97 -1.75
N MET A 172 14.36 -11.13 -1.71
CA MET A 172 13.60 -11.85 -2.75
C MET A 172 13.69 -11.14 -4.11
N MET A 173 13.49 -9.82 -4.15
CA MET A 173 13.52 -9.05 -5.39
C MET A 173 14.92 -8.99 -6.02
N VAL A 174 15.98 -8.92 -5.21
CA VAL A 174 17.35 -8.79 -5.74
C VAL A 174 17.95 -10.14 -6.13
N HIS A 175 17.75 -11.19 -5.32
CA HIS A 175 18.46 -12.46 -5.51
C HIS A 175 17.58 -13.57 -6.07
N ASP A 176 16.42 -13.82 -5.45
CA ASP A 176 15.61 -14.99 -5.77
C ASP A 176 14.94 -14.84 -7.15
N THR A 177 14.34 -13.67 -7.41
CA THR A 177 13.70 -13.42 -8.72
C THR A 177 14.72 -13.28 -9.84
N ALA A 178 15.87 -12.63 -9.61
CA ALA A 178 16.93 -12.50 -10.60
C ALA A 178 17.52 -13.87 -10.99
N GLY A 179 17.75 -14.75 -10.01
CA GLY A 179 18.24 -16.10 -10.27
C GLY A 179 17.25 -16.96 -11.05
N LEU A 180 15.95 -16.87 -10.77
CA LEU A 180 14.91 -17.56 -11.53
C LEU A 180 14.78 -16.98 -12.95
N MET A 181 14.84 -15.66 -13.10
CA MET A 181 14.75 -14.98 -14.39
C MET A 181 15.91 -15.36 -15.31
N GLN A 182 17.12 -15.53 -14.77
CA GLN A 182 18.28 -15.98 -15.53
C GLN A 182 18.09 -17.40 -16.08
N GLU A 183 17.57 -18.34 -15.28
CA GLU A 183 17.34 -19.72 -15.74
C GLU A 183 16.21 -19.79 -16.79
N VAL A 184 15.13 -19.02 -16.59
CA VAL A 184 14.04 -18.92 -17.58
C VAL A 184 14.55 -18.33 -18.89
N SER A 185 15.32 -17.24 -18.84
CA SER A 185 15.87 -16.60 -20.05
C SER A 185 16.79 -17.55 -20.83
N ARG A 186 17.59 -18.36 -20.13
CA ARG A 186 18.41 -19.41 -20.78
C ARG A 186 17.56 -20.49 -21.44
N ALA A 187 16.52 -20.96 -20.76
CA ALA A 187 15.60 -21.95 -21.31
C ALA A 187 14.85 -21.40 -22.53
N GLU A 188 14.42 -20.14 -22.49
CA GLU A 188 13.79 -19.46 -23.62
C GLU A 188 14.70 -19.40 -24.84
N GLN A 189 16.00 -19.13 -24.67
CA GLN A 189 16.96 -19.11 -25.78
C GLN A 189 17.04 -20.46 -26.50
N GLN A 190 16.87 -21.57 -25.77
CA GLN A 190 16.90 -22.92 -26.35
C GLN A 190 15.58 -23.32 -27.03
N VAL A 191 14.46 -22.73 -26.60
CA VAL A 191 13.11 -23.04 -27.13
C VAL A 191 12.73 -22.14 -28.31
N ARG A 192 13.49 -21.09 -28.60
CA ARG A 192 13.21 -20.21 -29.77
C ARG A 192 13.18 -21.06 -31.04
N SER A 193 12.01 -21.08 -31.68
CA SER A 193 11.80 -21.76 -32.94
C SER A 193 12.59 -21.09 -34.05
N SER A 194 13.41 -21.87 -34.76
CA SER A 194 13.93 -21.49 -36.08
C SER A 194 12.89 -21.87 -37.13
N LEU A 195 12.49 -20.91 -37.96
CA LEU A 195 11.76 -21.19 -39.20
C LEU A 195 12.76 -21.75 -40.20
N HIS A 196 12.74 -23.07 -40.38
CA HIS A 196 13.43 -23.71 -41.48
C HIS A 196 12.53 -23.66 -42.71
N CYS A 197 13.02 -23.09 -43.81
CA CYS A 197 12.36 -23.23 -45.10
C CYS A 197 12.35 -24.71 -45.48
N PHE A 198 11.16 -25.24 -45.74
CA PHE A 198 11.00 -26.58 -46.28
C PHE A 198 11.47 -26.53 -47.74
N GLU A 199 12.58 -27.19 -48.07
CA GLU A 199 12.84 -27.54 -49.47
C GLU A 199 11.90 -28.70 -49.81
N GLU A 200 11.00 -28.47 -50.76
CA GLU A 200 10.24 -29.57 -51.36
C GLU A 200 11.23 -30.60 -51.90
N ALA A 201 11.10 -31.86 -51.46
CA ALA A 201 11.90 -32.94 -52.01
C ALA A 201 11.68 -32.97 -53.52
N GLY A 202 12.72 -32.64 -54.30
CA GLY A 202 12.69 -32.53 -55.76
C GLY A 202 12.54 -33.88 -56.47
N GLY A 203 11.47 -34.63 -56.18
CA GLY A 203 11.15 -35.93 -56.75
C GLY A 203 9.76 -35.91 -57.39
N GLY A 204 9.69 -35.48 -58.64
CA GLY A 204 8.47 -35.45 -59.44
C GLY A 204 7.85 -36.84 -59.61
N TRP A 205 6.53 -36.93 -59.44
CA TRP A 205 5.70 -38.13 -59.58
C TRP A 205 5.46 -38.59 -61.03
N TRP A 206 6.22 -38.08 -62.00
CA TRP A 206 6.04 -38.34 -63.44
C TRP A 206 7.27 -39.03 -64.00
N GLY A 207 7.36 -40.36 -63.87
CA GLY A 207 8.53 -41.06 -64.38
C GLY A 207 8.55 -42.56 -64.22
N ARG A 208 7.42 -43.27 -64.43
CA ARG A 208 7.41 -44.70 -64.76
C ARG A 208 6.19 -45.01 -65.64
N ALA A 209 6.39 -44.96 -66.95
CA ALA A 209 5.59 -45.63 -67.97
C ALA A 209 6.55 -46.54 -68.75
#